data_AF-A0A662BJ49-F1
#
_entry.id   AF-A0A662BJ49-F1
#
_cell.length_a   1.000
_cell.length_b   1.000
_cell.length_c   1.000
_cell.angle_alpha   90.00
_cell.angle_beta   90.00
_cell.angle_gamma   90.00
#
_symmetry.space_group_name_H-M   'P 1'
#
loop_
_entity.id
_entity.type
_entity.pdbx_description
1 polymer ?
#
loop_
_entity_poly.entity_id
_entity_poly.type
_entity_poly.pdbx_seq_one_letter_code
_entity_poly.pdbx_strand_id
1 'polypeptide(L)'
;IVVNGMSPSSRNSKFANSGMVVEIRPEDAIEYKQYGKLALLKYQENLEKMAFLNGGTGQTAPAQRLHDFVNNRLSASLPETSYHPGIASSPLHFWLPEQIGSRLQQGFKQFGKKMYGYLTNEAVVLGVESRTSSPVRIPRDKEKLHHPQITNLFPCGEGAGFAGGIVSSAVDGELCAEQASFLIKK
;
A
#
# COMPACT_ATOMS: atom_id res chain seq x y z
N ILE A 1 4.75 10.39 3.39
CA ILE A 1 3.28 10.41 3.21
C ILE A 1 2.82 9.01 2.89
N VAL A 2 1.74 8.57 3.52
CA VAL A 2 1.07 7.27 3.25
C VAL A 2 -0.42 7.55 3.20
N VAL A 3 -1.13 6.90 2.28
CA VAL A 3 -2.60 6.98 2.18
C VAL A 3 -3.22 5.60 2.32
N ASN A 4 -4.51 5.58 2.70
CA ASN A 4 -5.33 4.39 2.76
C ASN A 4 -6.81 4.80 2.57
N GLY A 5 -7.69 3.82 2.33
CA GLY A 5 -9.12 4.02 2.20
C GLY A 5 -9.88 3.86 3.53
N MET A 6 -10.95 4.62 3.68
CA MET A 6 -11.91 4.46 4.78
C MET A 6 -13.30 4.81 4.29
N SER A 7 -14.32 4.16 4.84
CA SER A 7 -15.73 4.49 4.62
C SER A 7 -16.49 4.40 5.94
N PRO A 8 -17.41 5.34 6.22
CA PRO A 8 -18.35 5.17 7.32
C PRO A 8 -19.30 4.00 7.03
N SER A 9 -19.94 3.47 8.07
CA SER A 9 -20.90 2.36 7.94
C SER A 9 -22.05 2.68 6.97
N SER A 10 -22.49 3.95 6.96
CA SER A 10 -23.53 4.47 6.05
C SER A 10 -23.12 4.54 4.58
N ARG A 11 -21.81 4.49 4.27
CA ARG A 11 -21.24 4.59 2.92
C ARG A 11 -21.80 5.74 2.07
N ASN A 12 -22.14 6.86 2.70
CA ASN A 12 -22.80 8.02 2.09
C ASN A 12 -21.84 9.18 1.78
N SER A 13 -20.55 8.88 1.59
CA SER A 13 -19.56 9.88 1.15
C SER A 13 -19.84 10.31 -0.29
N LYS A 14 -19.58 11.60 -0.60
CA LYS A 14 -19.57 12.14 -1.99
C LYS A 14 -18.54 11.42 -2.87
N PHE A 15 -17.50 10.84 -2.27
CA PHE A 15 -16.36 10.26 -2.97
C PHE A 15 -16.32 8.74 -2.83
N ALA A 16 -16.01 8.06 -3.94
CA ALA A 16 -15.55 6.67 -3.94
C ALA A 16 -14.01 6.66 -4.04
N ASN A 17 -13.36 5.77 -3.29
CA ASN A 17 -11.92 5.58 -3.34
C ASN A 17 -11.58 4.08 -3.29
N SER A 18 -10.39 3.73 -3.77
CA SER A 18 -9.88 2.36 -3.75
C SER A 18 -8.37 2.37 -3.90
N GLY A 19 -7.68 1.50 -3.17
CA GLY A 19 -6.25 1.27 -3.36
C GLY A 19 -5.96 0.59 -4.70
N MET A 20 -5.22 1.28 -5.55
CA MET A 20 -4.81 0.80 -6.87
C MET A 20 -3.33 0.46 -6.82
N VAL A 21 -3.04 -0.84 -6.82
CA VAL A 21 -1.72 -1.34 -6.44
C VAL A 21 -1.09 -2.17 -7.53
N VAL A 22 0.24 -2.15 -7.55
CA VAL A 22 1.09 -2.98 -8.40
C VAL A 22 1.89 -3.88 -7.48
N GLU A 23 1.88 -5.19 -7.74
CA GLU A 23 2.73 -6.13 -7.00
C GLU A 23 4.21 -5.80 -7.26
N ILE A 24 4.95 -5.67 -6.17
CA ILE A 24 6.40 -5.50 -6.15
C ILE A 24 6.99 -6.75 -5.50
N ARG A 25 7.97 -7.36 -6.19
CA ARG A 25 8.66 -8.55 -5.72
C ARG A 25 10.08 -8.20 -5.26
N PRO A 26 10.76 -9.05 -4.46
CA PRO A 26 12.13 -8.79 -4.04
C PRO A 26 13.11 -8.51 -5.19
N GLU A 27 12.89 -9.13 -6.36
CA GLU A 27 13.64 -8.90 -7.60
C GLU A 27 13.45 -7.51 -8.21
N ASP A 28 12.38 -6.80 -7.86
CA ASP A 28 12.10 -5.44 -8.34
C ASP A 28 12.82 -4.36 -7.49
N ALA A 29 13.40 -4.74 -6.36
CA ALA A 29 14.07 -3.87 -5.39
C ALA A 29 15.59 -4.11 -5.33
N ILE A 30 16.23 -4.35 -6.48
CA ILE A 30 17.66 -4.68 -6.60
C ILE A 30 18.56 -3.62 -5.95
N GLU A 31 18.22 -2.34 -6.09
CA GLU A 31 18.93 -1.20 -5.50
C GLU A 31 18.98 -1.26 -3.95
N TYR A 32 18.06 -2.01 -3.35
CA TYR A 32 17.92 -2.17 -1.90
C TYR A 32 18.47 -3.51 -1.40
N LYS A 33 19.11 -4.31 -2.27
CA LYS A 33 19.63 -5.65 -1.94
C LYS A 33 20.58 -5.65 -0.74
N GLN A 34 21.33 -4.57 -0.54
CA GLN A 34 22.22 -4.38 0.61
C GLN A 34 21.52 -4.48 1.98
N TYR A 35 20.20 -4.24 2.03
CA TYR A 35 19.39 -4.36 3.24
C TYR A 35 18.86 -5.79 3.47
N GLY A 36 19.23 -6.75 2.63
CA GLY A 36 18.88 -8.17 2.78
C GLY A 36 17.37 -8.39 2.86
N LYS A 37 16.90 -9.03 3.94
CA LYS A 37 15.47 -9.32 4.17
C LYS A 37 14.61 -8.07 4.39
N LEU A 38 15.23 -6.91 4.60
CA LEU A 38 14.56 -5.62 4.77
C LEU A 38 14.57 -4.77 3.49
N ALA A 39 15.00 -5.31 2.35
CA ALA A 39 15.08 -4.57 1.08
C ALA A 39 13.73 -3.93 0.69
N LEU A 40 12.63 -4.69 0.75
CA LEU A 40 11.30 -4.18 0.42
C LEU A 40 10.81 -3.13 1.43
N LEU A 41 11.17 -3.26 2.72
CA LEU A 41 10.86 -2.24 3.71
C LEU A 41 11.58 -0.92 3.38
N LYS A 42 12.84 -0.97 2.93
CA LYS A 42 13.58 0.23 2.52
C LYS A 42 13.07 0.82 1.20
N TYR A 43 12.67 -0.01 0.26
CA TYR A 43 11.97 0.43 -0.95
C TYR A 43 10.67 1.17 -0.60
N GLN A 44 9.87 0.62 0.30
CA GLN A 44 8.64 1.23 0.80
C GLN A 44 8.91 2.57 1.48
N GLU A 45 9.86 2.63 2.42
CA GLU A 45 10.27 3.88 3.08
C GLU A 45 10.71 4.94 2.06
N ASN A 46 11.42 4.55 1.00
CA ASN A 46 11.85 5.47 -0.05
C ASN A 46 10.65 6.05 -0.83
N LEU A 47 9.67 5.22 -1.22
CA LEU A 47 8.44 5.69 -1.85
C LEU A 47 7.68 6.68 -0.96
N GLU A 48 7.57 6.39 0.34
CA GLU A 48 6.89 7.26 1.31
C GLU A 48 7.60 8.61 1.48
N LYS A 49 8.95 8.62 1.41
CA LYS A 49 9.78 9.83 1.40
C LYS A 49 9.60 10.63 0.11
N MET A 50 9.63 9.96 -1.05
CA MET A 50 9.38 10.63 -2.33
C MET A 50 8.00 11.28 -2.35
N ALA A 51 6.97 10.60 -1.86
CA ALA A 51 5.62 11.17 -1.75
C ALA A 51 5.58 12.39 -0.81
N PHE A 52 6.34 12.37 0.29
CA PHE A 52 6.44 13.52 1.20
C PHE A 52 7.11 14.73 0.55
N LEU A 53 8.23 14.52 -0.14
CA LEU A 53 8.96 15.58 -0.84
C LEU A 53 8.09 16.19 -1.96
N ASN A 54 7.44 15.34 -2.74
CA ASN A 54 6.59 15.76 -3.86
C ASN A 54 5.22 16.31 -3.44
N GLY A 55 4.86 16.20 -2.16
CA GLY A 55 3.64 16.77 -1.57
C GLY A 55 3.84 18.14 -0.92
N GLY A 56 5.05 18.69 -0.92
CA GLY A 56 5.34 20.01 -0.33
C GLY A 56 5.77 19.97 1.14
N THR A 57 6.33 18.85 1.63
CA THR A 57 6.97 18.71 2.97
C THR A 57 6.04 18.89 4.19
N GLY A 58 4.72 18.90 3.99
CA GLY A 58 3.70 18.86 5.04
C GLY A 58 2.97 17.52 5.11
N GLN A 59 1.74 17.54 5.61
CA GLN A 59 0.81 16.39 5.51
C GLN A 59 0.01 16.38 4.21
N THR A 60 0.17 17.39 3.36
CA THR A 60 -0.44 17.45 2.03
C THR A 60 0.09 16.31 1.15
N ALA A 61 -0.82 15.59 0.50
CA ALA A 61 -0.44 14.48 -0.36
C ALA A 61 -0.21 14.95 -1.82
N PRO A 62 0.80 14.42 -2.52
CA PRO A 62 0.95 14.67 -3.95
C PRO A 62 -0.22 14.03 -4.69
N ALA A 63 -0.82 14.75 -5.63
CA ALA A 63 -1.92 14.23 -6.43
C ALA A 63 -1.82 14.70 -7.88
N GLN A 64 -2.42 13.91 -8.76
CA GLN A 64 -2.52 14.21 -10.18
C GLN A 64 -3.91 13.79 -10.68
N ARG A 65 -4.52 14.55 -11.59
CA ARG A 65 -5.76 14.09 -12.22
C ARG A 65 -5.51 12.80 -12.97
N LEU A 66 -6.49 11.89 -12.92
CA LEU A 66 -6.31 10.53 -13.42
C LEU A 66 -6.03 10.50 -14.93
N HIS A 67 -6.80 11.23 -15.73
CA HIS A 67 -6.56 11.28 -17.17
C HIS A 67 -5.24 11.98 -17.51
N ASP A 68 -4.82 13.01 -16.77
CA ASP A 68 -3.52 13.64 -16.94
C ASP A 68 -2.36 12.69 -16.57
N PHE A 69 -2.47 11.92 -15.49
CA PHE A 69 -1.52 10.87 -15.10
C PHE A 69 -1.34 9.82 -16.19
N VAL A 70 -2.44 9.36 -16.78
CA VAL A 70 -2.44 8.36 -17.86
C VAL A 70 -1.78 8.87 -19.15
N ASN A 71 -1.78 10.19 -19.37
CA ASN A 71 -1.28 10.82 -20.59
C ASN A 71 0.02 11.63 -20.39
N ASN A 72 0.71 11.46 -19.25
CA ASN A 72 1.95 12.16 -18.91
C ASN A 72 1.83 13.69 -18.98
N ARG A 73 0.74 14.25 -18.45
CA ARG A 73 0.50 15.70 -18.42
C ARG A 73 0.46 16.23 -17.00
N LEU A 74 1.03 17.41 -16.76
CA LEU A 74 0.87 18.07 -15.46
C LEU A 74 -0.57 18.57 -15.28
N SER A 75 -1.15 18.37 -14.10
CA SER A 75 -2.48 18.91 -13.78
C SER A 75 -2.37 20.37 -13.33
N ALA A 76 -3.02 21.28 -14.05
CA ALA A 76 -3.06 22.70 -13.70
C ALA A 76 -3.87 23.01 -12.43
N SER A 77 -4.86 22.17 -12.12
CA SER A 77 -5.66 22.24 -10.91
C SER A 77 -6.15 20.86 -10.50
N LEU A 78 -6.65 20.71 -9.29
CA LEU A 78 -7.11 19.44 -8.73
C LEU A 78 -8.57 19.58 -8.25
N PRO A 79 -9.42 18.55 -8.44
CA PRO A 79 -10.76 18.51 -7.84
C PRO A 79 -10.68 18.32 -6.32
N GLU A 80 -11.81 18.53 -5.64
CA GLU A 80 -11.96 18.21 -4.21
C GLU A 80 -11.75 16.72 -3.92
N THR A 81 -11.31 16.40 -2.70
CA THR A 81 -11.14 15.02 -2.24
C THR A 81 -11.58 14.85 -0.78
N SER A 82 -11.72 13.60 -0.35
CA SER A 82 -11.96 13.26 1.06
C SER A 82 -10.70 13.32 1.95
N TYR A 83 -9.52 13.59 1.37
CA TYR A 83 -8.27 13.64 2.13
C TYR A 83 -8.13 14.99 2.86
N HIS A 84 -8.36 14.97 4.16
CA HIS A 84 -8.49 16.18 4.99
C HIS A 84 -7.25 17.09 5.03
N PRO A 85 -6.00 16.56 5.10
CA PRO A 85 -4.81 17.42 5.06
C PRO A 85 -4.61 18.18 3.73
N GLY A 86 -5.40 17.87 2.70
CA GLY A 86 -5.33 18.49 1.39
C GLY A 86 -4.34 17.82 0.44
N ILE A 87 -4.40 18.23 -0.82
CA ILE A 87 -3.58 17.68 -1.90
C ILE A 87 -2.84 18.79 -2.67
N ALA A 88 -1.67 18.46 -3.18
CA ALA A 88 -0.84 19.34 -4.00
C ALA A 88 -0.67 18.75 -5.40
N SER A 89 -0.77 19.59 -6.44
CA SER A 89 -0.54 19.13 -7.81
C SER A 89 0.91 18.71 -7.97
N SER A 90 1.10 17.45 -8.36
CA SER A 90 2.41 16.81 -8.47
C SER A 90 2.42 15.85 -9.66
N PRO A 91 3.49 15.82 -10.46
CA PRO A 91 3.57 14.94 -11.62
C PRO A 91 3.90 13.50 -11.19
N LEU A 92 2.93 12.77 -10.63
CA LEU A 92 3.08 11.38 -10.18
C LEU A 92 3.67 10.47 -11.28
N HIS A 93 3.24 10.66 -12.52
CA HIS A 93 3.77 9.95 -13.68
C HIS A 93 5.27 10.14 -13.92
N PHE A 94 5.87 11.22 -13.40
CA PHE A 94 7.28 11.55 -13.57
C PHE A 94 8.17 10.94 -12.49
N TRP A 95 7.76 11.01 -11.22
CA TRP A 95 8.61 10.58 -10.10
C TRP A 95 8.29 9.19 -9.55
N LEU A 96 7.12 8.61 -9.87
CA LEU A 96 6.87 7.21 -9.53
C LEU A 96 7.85 6.30 -10.30
N PRO A 97 8.37 5.23 -9.67
CA PRO A 97 9.17 4.25 -10.38
C PRO A 97 8.45 3.74 -11.63
N GLU A 98 9.18 3.60 -12.75
CA GLU A 98 8.59 3.23 -14.05
C GLU A 98 7.77 1.95 -13.98
N GLN A 99 8.25 0.96 -13.23
CA GLN A 99 7.57 -0.31 -12.98
C GLN A 99 6.20 -0.18 -12.29
N ILE A 100 5.98 0.88 -11.51
CA ILE A 100 4.68 1.20 -10.89
C ILE A 100 3.87 2.09 -11.84
N GLY A 101 4.44 3.23 -12.26
CA GLY A 101 3.75 4.24 -13.05
C GLY A 101 3.16 3.68 -14.34
N SER A 102 3.99 3.00 -15.14
CA SER A 102 3.56 2.44 -16.44
C SER A 102 2.46 1.38 -16.30
N ARG A 103 2.57 0.48 -15.30
CA ARG A 103 1.57 -0.56 -15.04
C ARG A 103 0.24 0.03 -14.56
N LEU A 104 0.29 1.04 -13.68
CA LEU A 104 -0.92 1.77 -13.27
C LEU A 104 -1.58 2.47 -14.45
N GLN A 105 -0.82 3.18 -15.29
CA GLN A 105 -1.35 3.83 -16.48
C GLN A 105 -2.07 2.84 -17.41
N GLN A 106 -1.48 1.66 -17.64
CA GLN A 106 -2.11 0.62 -18.44
C GLN A 106 -3.38 0.08 -17.78
N GLY A 107 -3.35 -0.17 -16.46
CA GLY A 107 -4.52 -0.59 -15.68
C GLY A 107 -5.68 0.41 -15.79
N PHE A 108 -5.40 1.70 -15.62
CA PHE A 108 -6.40 2.75 -15.74
C PHE A 108 -6.96 2.90 -17.15
N LYS A 109 -6.14 2.74 -18.20
CA LYS A 109 -6.63 2.67 -19.58
C LYS A 109 -7.60 1.51 -19.77
N GLN A 110 -7.33 0.34 -19.17
CA GLN A 110 -8.24 -0.81 -19.24
C GLN A 110 -9.53 -0.56 -18.46
N PHE A 111 -9.47 0.06 -17.29
CA PHE A 111 -10.67 0.43 -16.54
C PHE A 111 -11.53 1.44 -17.27
N GLY A 112 -10.93 2.45 -17.91
CA GLY A 112 -11.67 3.43 -18.73
C GLY A 112 -12.43 2.80 -19.91
N LYS A 113 -11.94 1.68 -20.46
CA LYS A 113 -12.66 0.91 -21.50
C LYS A 113 -13.84 0.10 -20.96
N LYS A 114 -13.75 -0.36 -19.70
CA LYS A 114 -14.74 -1.26 -19.09
C LYS A 114 -15.81 -0.54 -18.27
N MET A 115 -15.46 0.62 -17.72
CA MET A 115 -16.31 1.39 -16.81
C MET A 115 -16.39 2.82 -17.30
N TYR A 116 -17.55 3.19 -17.83
CA TYR A 116 -17.80 4.55 -18.31
C TYR A 116 -17.58 5.57 -17.18
N GLY A 117 -16.90 6.66 -17.50
CA GLY A 117 -16.59 7.72 -16.53
C GLY A 117 -15.42 7.41 -15.58
N TYR A 118 -14.85 6.21 -15.60
CA TYR A 118 -13.75 5.85 -14.69
C TYR A 118 -12.46 6.64 -14.99
N LEU A 119 -12.07 6.72 -16.26
CA LEU A 119 -10.90 7.50 -16.69
C LEU A 119 -11.33 8.93 -17.03
N THR A 120 -11.32 9.81 -16.03
CA THR A 120 -11.76 11.21 -16.13
C THR A 120 -10.79 12.16 -15.41
N ASN A 121 -10.85 13.45 -15.74
CA ASN A 121 -10.11 14.50 -15.02
C ASN A 121 -10.84 15.01 -13.76
N GLU A 122 -12.05 14.51 -13.50
CA GLU A 122 -12.76 14.69 -12.22
C GLU A 122 -12.24 13.75 -11.11
N ALA A 123 -11.49 12.71 -11.49
CA ALA A 123 -10.85 11.77 -10.59
C ALA A 123 -9.36 12.09 -10.42
N VAL A 124 -8.78 11.66 -9.30
CA VAL A 124 -7.36 11.88 -8.98
C VAL A 124 -6.67 10.58 -8.58
N VAL A 125 -5.40 10.47 -8.96
CA VAL A 125 -4.43 9.59 -8.31
C VAL A 125 -3.84 10.37 -7.16
N LEU A 126 -3.92 9.83 -5.95
CA LEU A 126 -3.60 10.54 -4.70
C LEU A 126 -2.59 9.74 -3.89
N GLY A 127 -1.44 10.35 -3.62
CA GLY A 127 -0.43 9.82 -2.69
C GLY A 127 0.13 8.45 -3.08
N VAL A 128 0.60 7.73 -2.07
CA VAL A 128 1.09 6.35 -2.19
C VAL A 128 0.45 5.47 -1.13
N GLU A 129 -0.21 4.41 -1.55
CA GLU A 129 -0.73 3.36 -0.68
C GLU A 129 0.31 2.24 -0.59
N SER A 130 1.29 2.44 0.29
CA SER A 130 2.53 1.66 0.35
C SER A 130 2.46 0.46 1.29
N ARG A 131 1.40 0.34 2.10
CA ARG A 131 1.28 -0.62 3.22
C ARG A 131 0.11 -1.57 3.02
N THR A 132 0.07 -2.25 1.88
CA THR A 132 -0.99 -3.20 1.53
C THR A 132 -0.82 -4.57 2.18
N SER A 133 0.42 -4.94 2.50
CA SER A 133 0.79 -6.14 3.24
C SER A 133 2.19 -5.97 3.83
N SER A 134 2.61 -6.86 4.72
CA SER A 134 3.93 -6.75 5.33
C SER A 134 5.05 -6.98 4.31
N PRO A 135 6.04 -6.06 4.22
CA PRO A 135 7.20 -6.22 3.35
C PRO A 135 8.22 -7.23 3.91
N VAL A 136 7.96 -7.80 5.10
CA VAL A 136 8.84 -8.74 5.79
C VAL A 136 8.02 -9.94 6.24
N ARG A 137 8.61 -11.13 6.07
CA ARG A 137 8.05 -12.36 6.64
C ARG A 137 8.94 -12.88 7.75
N ILE A 138 8.38 -12.94 8.95
CA ILE A 138 9.08 -13.52 10.11
C ILE A 138 8.94 -15.05 10.01
N PRO A 139 10.03 -15.83 10.01
CA PRO A 139 9.94 -17.27 9.88
C PRO A 139 9.14 -17.89 11.04
N ARG A 140 8.24 -18.82 10.72
CA ARG A 140 7.59 -19.66 11.73
C ARG A 140 7.32 -21.04 11.16
N ASP A 141 7.29 -22.04 12.03
CA ASP A 141 6.90 -23.40 11.68
C ASP A 141 5.44 -23.45 11.20
N LYS A 142 5.14 -24.25 10.18
CA LYS A 142 3.79 -24.29 9.58
C LYS A 142 2.74 -24.90 10.49
N GLU A 143 3.12 -25.84 11.35
CA GLU A 143 2.21 -26.61 12.20
C GLU A 143 2.25 -26.09 13.64
N LYS A 144 3.44 -25.88 14.18
CA LYS A 144 3.66 -25.45 15.57
C LYS A 144 3.55 -23.94 15.75
N LEU A 145 3.60 -23.16 14.67
CA LEU A 145 3.46 -21.71 14.64
C LEU A 145 4.53 -20.90 15.41
N HIS A 146 5.51 -21.54 16.01
CA HIS A 146 6.63 -20.89 16.69
C HIS A 146 7.79 -20.54 15.74
N HIS A 147 8.64 -19.59 16.15
CA HIS A 147 9.86 -19.25 15.44
C HIS A 147 10.87 -20.41 15.51
N PRO A 148 11.51 -20.82 14.40
CA PRO A 148 12.37 -22.01 14.37
C PRO A 148 13.65 -21.88 15.20
N GLN A 149 14.07 -20.66 15.53
CA GLN A 149 15.32 -20.39 16.27
C GLN A 149 15.11 -19.69 17.61
N ILE A 150 13.90 -19.18 17.90
CA ILE A 150 13.63 -18.39 19.10
C ILE A 150 12.50 -19.07 19.86
N THR A 151 12.81 -19.54 21.06
CA THR A 151 11.83 -20.20 21.92
C THR A 151 10.78 -19.20 22.40
N ASN A 152 9.55 -19.69 22.57
CA ASN A 152 8.40 -18.90 23.05
C ASN A 152 8.03 -17.68 22.18
N LEU A 153 8.49 -17.62 20.93
CA LEU A 153 8.11 -16.59 19.96
C LEU A 153 7.12 -17.16 18.94
N PHE A 154 5.95 -16.54 18.81
CA PHE A 154 4.89 -16.93 17.87
C PHE A 154 4.57 -15.76 16.92
N PRO A 155 5.24 -15.66 15.76
CA PRO A 155 4.94 -14.63 14.79
C PRO A 155 3.53 -14.81 14.21
N CYS A 156 2.66 -13.81 14.34
CA CYS A 156 1.28 -13.88 13.88
C CYS A 156 0.79 -12.59 13.21
N GLY A 157 -0.33 -12.71 12.50
CA GLY A 157 -1.03 -11.63 11.83
C GLY A 157 -0.32 -11.08 10.61
N GLU A 158 -0.81 -9.92 10.14
CA GLU A 158 -0.29 -9.26 8.95
C GLU A 158 1.17 -8.83 9.12
N GLY A 159 1.54 -8.29 10.29
CA GLY A 159 2.91 -7.84 10.56
C GLY A 159 3.96 -8.94 10.41
N ALA A 160 3.64 -10.18 10.78
CA ALA A 160 4.52 -11.33 10.59
C ALA A 160 4.51 -11.90 9.16
N GLY A 161 3.57 -11.45 8.31
CA GLY A 161 3.42 -11.91 6.92
C GLY A 161 2.56 -13.16 6.76
N PHE A 162 1.61 -13.42 7.67
CA PHE A 162 0.72 -14.61 7.64
C PHE A 162 -0.77 -14.28 7.48
N ALA A 163 -1.14 -13.01 7.47
CA ALA A 163 -2.50 -12.55 7.20
C ALA A 163 -2.49 -11.31 6.30
N GLY A 164 -3.67 -10.87 5.85
CA GLY A 164 -3.83 -9.74 4.92
C GLY A 164 -5.14 -8.98 5.10
N GLY A 165 -5.72 -9.05 6.29
CA GLY A 165 -6.98 -8.40 6.62
C GLY A 165 -7.43 -8.72 8.05
N ILE A 166 -8.51 -8.08 8.49
CA ILE A 166 -9.01 -8.15 9.87
C ILE A 166 -9.33 -9.59 10.28
N VAL A 167 -10.16 -10.28 9.49
CA VAL A 167 -10.63 -11.64 9.81
C VAL A 167 -9.47 -12.65 9.77
N SER A 168 -8.62 -12.60 8.74
CA SER A 168 -7.47 -13.52 8.65
C SER A 168 -6.45 -13.29 9.75
N SER A 169 -6.24 -12.03 10.17
CA SER A 169 -5.35 -11.72 11.29
C SER A 169 -5.90 -12.21 12.63
N ALA A 170 -7.22 -12.10 12.83
CA ALA A 170 -7.88 -12.61 14.04
C ALA A 170 -7.76 -14.14 14.13
N VAL A 171 -8.07 -14.86 13.05
CA VAL A 171 -7.95 -16.32 12.98
C VAL A 171 -6.50 -16.76 13.21
N ASP A 172 -5.53 -16.11 12.57
CA ASP A 172 -4.12 -16.44 12.77
C ASP A 172 -3.65 -16.19 14.22
N GLY A 173 -4.15 -15.13 14.85
CA GLY A 173 -3.91 -14.83 16.25
C GLY A 173 -4.48 -15.89 17.20
N GLU A 174 -5.71 -16.35 16.95
CA GLU A 174 -6.36 -17.42 17.71
C GLU A 174 -5.55 -18.72 17.65
N LEU A 175 -5.13 -19.14 16.44
CA LEU A 175 -4.31 -20.33 16.25
C LEU A 175 -2.96 -20.25 16.98
N CYS A 176 -2.30 -19.08 16.93
CA CYS A 176 -1.04 -18.88 17.64
C CYS A 176 -1.24 -18.89 19.17
N ALA A 177 -2.34 -18.33 19.67
CA ALA A 177 -2.66 -18.35 21.10
C ALA A 177 -2.95 -19.79 21.58
N GLU A 178 -3.66 -20.59 20.79
CA GLU A 178 -3.90 -22.00 21.10
C GLU A 178 -2.59 -22.79 21.17
N GLN A 179 -1.70 -22.62 20.20
CA GLN A 179 -0.38 -23.27 20.20
C GLN A 179 0.49 -22.85 21.37
N ALA A 180 0.49 -21.56 21.71
CA ALA A 180 1.21 -21.05 22.88
C ALA A 180 0.67 -21.67 24.19
N SER A 181 -0.63 -21.94 24.28
CA SER A 181 -1.24 -22.52 25.48
C SER A 181 -0.71 -23.91 25.84
N PHE A 182 -0.31 -24.72 24.84
CA PHE A 182 0.27 -26.05 25.07
C PHE A 182 1.66 -26.00 25.71
N LEU A 183 2.36 -24.85 25.61
CA LEU A 183 3.66 -24.66 26.27
C LEU A 183 3.53 -24.26 27.74
N ILE A 184 2.42 -23.62 28.12
CA ILE A 184 2.17 -23.13 29.50
C ILE A 184 1.58 -24.24 30.38
N LYS A 185 0.86 -25.20 29.79
CA LYS A 185 0.22 -26.32 30.51
C LYS A 185 1.18 -27.48 30.85
N LYS A 186 2.49 -27.29 30.72
CA LYS A 186 3.55 -28.22 31.14
C LYS A 186 4.30 -27.65 32.33
#